data_AF-A0A957ITK1-F1
#
_entry.id   AF-A0A957ITK1-F1
#
_cell.length_a   1.000
_cell.length_b   1.000
_cell.length_c   1.000
_cell.angle_alpha   90.00
_cell.angle_beta   90.00
_cell.angle_gamma   90.00
#
_symmetry.space_group_name_H-M   'P 1'
#
loop_
_entity.id
_entity.type
_entity.pdbx_description
1 polymer ?
#
loop_
_entity_poly.entity_id
_entity_poly.type
_entity_poly.pdbx_seq_one_letter_code
_entity_poly.pdbx_strand_id
1 'polypeptide(L)'
;MKRRWIVLLILSLLLLAACGGEETPEAAPTAVAVGATTVAPTDVPVAEEPTAVPPTETPLPTETAVPATPTPFPTATVEPTVTATQVPTPANLLAAEDFTDHINPFTGEYLDDNTNLLRRPIAVKISNSPPEWVRPQSGIGQADLVFEHVTEGPITRFTALFYSQTPEKIGPIRSARLIDVELP
;
A
#
# COMPACT_ATOMS: atom_id res chain seq x y z
N MET A 1 -4.97 -54.50 0.93
CA MET A 1 -6.22 -54.00 1.54
C MET A 1 -6.04 -53.42 2.96
N LYS A 2 -5.22 -54.03 3.84
CA LYS A 2 -5.07 -53.61 5.25
C LYS A 2 -4.48 -52.19 5.49
N ARG A 3 -3.53 -51.73 4.65
CA ARG A 3 -2.93 -50.37 4.78
C ARG A 3 -3.92 -49.23 4.49
N ARG A 4 -4.85 -49.42 3.54
CA ARG A 4 -5.86 -48.40 3.21
C ARG A 4 -6.88 -48.22 4.34
N TRP A 5 -7.21 -49.30 5.05
CA TRP A 5 -8.10 -49.26 6.22
C TRP A 5 -7.46 -48.58 7.43
N ILE A 6 -6.16 -48.80 7.65
CA ILE A 6 -5.41 -48.12 8.72
C ILE A 6 -5.36 -46.60 8.47
N VAL A 7 -5.11 -46.18 7.23
CA VAL A 7 -5.08 -44.76 6.87
C VAL A 7 -6.46 -44.11 7.04
N LEU A 8 -7.54 -44.79 6.66
CA LEU A 8 -8.91 -44.29 6.85
C LEU A 8 -9.31 -44.19 8.33
N LEU A 9 -8.89 -45.14 9.16
CA LEU A 9 -9.11 -45.11 10.60
C LEU A 9 -8.40 -43.91 11.25
N ILE A 10 -7.13 -43.69 10.90
CA ILE A 10 -6.33 -42.56 11.41
C ILE A 10 -6.95 -41.23 10.98
N LEU A 11 -7.40 -41.11 9.73
CA LEU A 11 -8.04 -39.88 9.24
C LEU A 11 -9.38 -39.61 9.94
N SER A 12 -10.17 -40.65 10.22
CA SER A 12 -11.43 -40.49 10.96
C SER A 12 -11.20 -40.06 12.42
N LEU A 13 -10.16 -40.59 13.06
CA LEU A 13 -9.81 -40.25 14.45
C LEU A 13 -9.33 -38.79 14.56
N LEU A 14 -8.57 -38.32 13.57
CA LEU A 14 -8.12 -36.92 13.48
C LEU A 14 -9.29 -35.94 13.27
N LEU A 15 -10.30 -36.33 12.48
CA LEU A 15 -11.50 -35.51 12.26
C LEU A 15 -12.39 -35.43 13.51
N LEU A 16 -12.45 -36.49 14.33
CA LEU A 16 -13.21 -36.52 15.58
C LEU A 16 -12.56 -35.69 16.70
N ALA A 17 -11.23 -35.55 16.72
CA ALA A 17 -10.51 -34.72 17.69
C ALA A 17 -10.58 -33.20 17.41
N ALA A 18 -11.06 -32.79 16.22
CA ALA A 18 -11.12 -31.39 15.82
C ALA A 18 -12.39 -30.63 16.29
N CYS A 19 -13.35 -31.32 16.92
CA CYS A 19 -14.56 -30.72 17.50
C CYS A 19 -14.62 -30.97 19.01
N GLY A 20 -13.91 -30.16 19.78
CA GLY A 20 -13.94 -30.25 21.25
C GLY A 20 -13.08 -29.19 21.91
N GLY A 21 -13.40 -27.92 21.69
CA GLY A 21 -12.80 -26.79 22.43
C GLY A 21 -13.82 -26.22 23.40
N GLU A 22 -13.73 -26.59 24.68
CA GLU A 22 -14.35 -25.85 25.78
C GLU A 22 -13.31 -24.85 26.32
N GLU A 23 -13.64 -23.57 26.25
CA GLU A 23 -12.86 -22.50 26.87
C GLU A 23 -13.22 -22.42 28.37
N THR A 24 -12.22 -22.30 29.23
CA THR A 24 -12.40 -21.77 30.59
C THR A 24 -11.24 -20.82 30.90
N PRO A 25 -11.50 -19.63 31.47
CA PRO A 25 -10.53 -18.53 31.54
C PRO A 25 -9.80 -18.48 32.88
N GLU A 26 -8.48 -18.22 32.92
CA GLU A 26 -7.86 -17.69 34.14
C GLU A 26 -6.52 -16.94 33.93
N ALA A 27 -6.53 -15.69 34.45
CA ALA A 27 -5.49 -14.87 35.08
C ALA A 27 -4.17 -14.46 34.37
N ALA A 28 -4.10 -13.15 34.10
CA ALA A 28 -3.07 -12.11 34.31
C ALA A 28 -1.54 -12.39 34.16
N PRO A 29 -0.76 -11.42 33.64
CA PRO A 29 0.67 -11.57 33.38
C PRO A 29 1.55 -11.16 34.57
N THR A 30 2.66 -11.88 34.78
CA THR A 30 3.82 -11.41 35.56
C THR A 30 5.07 -11.46 34.68
N ALA A 31 5.83 -10.36 34.72
CA ALA A 31 6.99 -10.06 33.90
C ALA A 31 8.27 -10.82 34.32
N VAL A 32 9.38 -10.51 33.62
CA VAL A 32 10.82 -10.78 33.91
C VAL A 32 11.34 -12.05 33.20
N ALA A 33 12.49 -12.11 32.49
CA ALA A 33 13.65 -11.24 32.32
C ALA A 33 14.30 -11.48 30.93
N VAL A 34 15.05 -10.46 30.49
CA VAL A 34 16.03 -10.49 29.40
C VAL A 34 17.24 -11.33 29.80
N GLY A 35 17.71 -12.21 28.91
CA GLY A 35 18.97 -12.93 29.04
C GLY A 35 19.69 -12.98 27.69
N ALA A 36 20.71 -12.13 27.55
CA ALA A 36 21.60 -12.12 26.40
C ALA A 36 22.55 -13.33 26.44
N THR A 37 22.66 -14.06 25.33
CA THR A 37 23.67 -15.12 25.18
C THR A 37 24.85 -14.59 24.37
N THR A 38 25.96 -14.35 25.06
CA THR A 38 27.29 -14.15 24.50
C THR A 38 27.82 -15.49 23.97
N VAL A 39 28.25 -15.54 22.71
CA VAL A 39 29.00 -16.69 22.16
C VAL A 39 30.43 -16.22 21.88
N ALA A 40 31.40 -16.94 22.45
CA ALA A 40 32.84 -16.72 22.27
C ALA A 40 33.32 -17.34 20.94
N PRO A 41 34.39 -16.79 20.31
CA PRO A 41 34.90 -17.28 19.04
C PRO A 41 35.71 -18.58 19.21
N THR A 42 35.57 -19.51 18.25
CA THR A 42 36.36 -20.73 18.13
C THR A 42 37.42 -20.51 17.05
N ASP A 43 38.69 -20.61 17.43
CA ASP A 43 39.84 -20.60 16.52
C ASP A 43 39.89 -21.90 15.70
N VAL A 44 39.99 -21.77 14.37
CA VAL A 44 40.22 -22.88 13.42
C VAL A 44 41.51 -22.61 12.65
N PRO A 45 42.41 -23.60 12.51
CA PRO A 45 43.73 -23.40 11.92
C PRO A 45 43.69 -23.21 10.39
N VAL A 46 44.65 -22.39 9.94
CA VAL A 46 44.95 -22.04 8.55
C VAL A 46 45.35 -23.28 7.74
N ALA A 47 44.66 -23.50 6.61
CA ALA A 47 45.04 -24.46 5.58
C ALA A 47 45.69 -23.71 4.41
N GLU A 48 46.76 -24.29 3.87
CA GLU A 48 47.61 -23.74 2.82
C GLU A 48 46.87 -23.57 1.48
N GLU A 49 47.16 -22.45 0.82
CA GLU A 49 46.56 -21.99 -0.44
C GLU A 49 47.25 -22.66 -1.66
N PRO A 50 46.52 -23.21 -2.65
CA PRO A 50 47.12 -23.72 -3.87
C PRO A 50 47.37 -22.60 -4.90
N THR A 51 48.58 -22.61 -5.45
CA THR A 51 49.13 -21.71 -6.48
C THR A 51 48.18 -21.45 -7.66
N ALA A 52 47.82 -20.18 -7.87
CA ALA A 52 47.03 -19.73 -9.01
C ALA A 52 47.84 -19.72 -10.31
N VAL A 53 47.25 -20.25 -11.39
CA VAL A 53 47.77 -20.18 -12.77
C VAL A 53 47.39 -18.82 -13.37
N PRO A 54 48.26 -18.13 -14.14
CA PRO A 54 47.95 -16.83 -14.70
C PRO A 54 46.81 -16.89 -15.75
N PRO A 55 45.94 -15.88 -15.84
CA PRO A 55 44.87 -15.82 -16.83
C PRO A 55 45.41 -15.50 -18.24
N THR A 56 44.82 -16.12 -19.26
CA THR A 56 45.00 -15.79 -20.68
C THR A 56 44.20 -14.53 -21.01
N GLU A 57 44.87 -13.48 -21.47
CA GLU A 57 44.22 -12.23 -21.86
C GLU A 57 43.38 -12.42 -23.15
N THR A 58 42.12 -11.98 -23.10
CA THR A 58 41.21 -11.93 -24.24
C THR A 58 41.43 -10.62 -25.00
N PRO A 59 41.60 -10.60 -26.33
CA PRO A 59 41.82 -9.34 -27.04
C PRO A 59 40.56 -8.45 -27.01
N LEU A 60 40.77 -7.16 -26.76
CA LEU A 60 39.74 -6.13 -26.72
C LEU A 60 39.17 -5.88 -28.14
N PRO A 61 37.83 -5.74 -28.31
CA PRO A 61 37.26 -5.43 -29.60
C PRO A 61 37.71 -4.04 -30.08
N THR A 62 38.07 -3.93 -31.35
CA THR A 62 38.37 -2.66 -32.02
C THR A 62 37.07 -1.96 -32.40
N GLU A 63 36.82 -0.77 -31.84
CA GLU A 63 35.65 0.04 -32.19
C GLU A 63 35.75 0.59 -33.62
N THR A 64 34.69 0.39 -34.39
CA THR A 64 34.51 1.00 -35.71
C THR A 64 34.00 2.42 -35.54
N ALA A 65 34.71 3.41 -36.10
CA ALA A 65 34.32 4.81 -36.02
C ALA A 65 33.00 5.07 -36.77
N VAL A 66 31.99 5.58 -36.06
CA VAL A 66 30.71 6.03 -36.64
C VAL A 66 30.90 7.44 -37.22
N PRO A 67 30.41 7.73 -38.44
CA PRO A 67 30.49 9.08 -39.02
C PRO A 67 29.71 10.10 -38.18
N ALA A 68 30.29 11.28 -37.98
CA ALA A 68 29.68 12.34 -37.19
C ALA A 68 28.40 12.89 -37.86
N THR A 69 27.29 12.85 -37.13
CA THR A 69 26.02 13.48 -37.50
C THR A 69 26.16 15.01 -37.44
N PRO A 70 25.70 15.76 -38.46
CA PRO A 70 25.76 17.23 -38.41
C PRO A 70 24.90 17.75 -37.25
N THR A 71 25.50 18.58 -36.41
CA THR A 71 24.81 19.25 -35.31
C THR A 71 23.86 20.32 -35.88
N PRO A 72 22.54 20.27 -35.59
CA PRO A 72 21.63 21.30 -36.07
C PRO A 72 21.94 22.65 -35.40
N PHE A 73 21.81 23.73 -36.17
CA PHE A 73 21.92 25.10 -35.65
C PHE A 73 20.77 25.40 -34.68
N PRO A 74 20.99 26.24 -33.65
CA PRO A 74 19.95 26.60 -32.70
C PRO A 74 18.83 27.39 -33.39
N THR A 75 17.61 26.89 -33.30
CA THR A 75 16.39 27.61 -33.69
C THR A 75 16.12 28.73 -32.67
N ALA A 76 15.81 29.93 -33.15
CA ALA A 76 15.47 31.06 -32.27
C ALA A 76 14.22 30.73 -31.43
N THR A 77 14.36 30.82 -30.11
CA THR A 77 13.26 30.69 -29.16
C THR A 77 12.34 31.89 -29.30
N VAL A 78 11.08 31.66 -29.66
CA VAL A 78 10.05 32.70 -29.67
C VAL A 78 9.82 33.18 -28.23
N GLU A 79 9.87 34.49 -28.03
CA GLU A 79 9.61 35.10 -26.71
C GLU A 79 8.13 34.89 -26.33
N PRO A 80 7.83 34.45 -25.09
CA PRO A 80 6.46 34.18 -24.70
C PRO A 80 5.65 35.48 -24.71
N THR A 81 4.55 35.49 -25.46
CA THR A 81 3.57 36.58 -25.38
C THR A 81 2.88 36.51 -24.01
N VAL A 82 2.93 37.60 -23.25
CA VAL A 82 2.31 37.69 -21.93
C VAL A 82 0.79 37.69 -22.09
N THR A 83 0.15 36.55 -21.88
CA THR A 83 -1.31 36.43 -21.82
C THR A 83 -1.82 37.15 -20.57
N ALA A 84 -2.76 38.09 -20.73
CA ALA A 84 -3.39 38.76 -19.61
C ALA A 84 -4.00 37.75 -18.63
N THR A 85 -3.61 37.83 -17.36
CA THR A 85 -4.19 37.01 -16.29
C THR A 85 -5.66 37.41 -16.11
N GLN A 86 -6.57 36.47 -16.34
CA GLN A 86 -7.98 36.69 -16.05
C GLN A 86 -8.16 36.93 -14.55
N VAL A 87 -8.84 38.02 -14.19
CA VAL A 87 -9.25 38.27 -12.80
C VAL A 87 -10.21 37.16 -12.40
N PRO A 88 -9.98 36.43 -11.29
CA PRO A 88 -10.86 35.35 -10.89
C PRO A 88 -12.24 35.91 -10.54
N THR A 89 -13.28 35.41 -11.21
CA THR A 89 -14.67 35.62 -10.78
C THR A 89 -14.83 34.98 -9.41
N PRO A 90 -15.39 35.68 -8.41
CA PRO A 90 -15.66 35.06 -7.11
C PRO A 90 -16.60 33.87 -7.30
N ALA A 91 -16.15 32.68 -6.89
CA ALA A 91 -16.97 31.48 -6.90
C ALA A 91 -18.02 31.62 -5.79
N ASN A 92 -19.29 31.39 -6.13
CA ASN A 92 -20.34 31.30 -5.13
C ASN A 92 -20.20 29.94 -4.43
N LEU A 93 -19.76 29.94 -3.18
CA LEU A 93 -19.61 28.72 -2.39
C LEU A 93 -21.01 28.27 -1.95
N LEU A 94 -21.34 27.01 -2.20
CA LEU A 94 -22.59 26.41 -1.72
C LEU A 94 -22.52 26.20 -0.21
N ALA A 95 -23.58 26.55 0.49
CA ALA A 95 -23.77 26.27 1.90
C ALA A 95 -24.37 24.87 2.10
N ALA A 96 -24.33 24.35 3.33
CA ALA A 96 -24.91 23.05 3.66
C ALA A 96 -26.39 22.94 3.27
N GLU A 97 -27.14 24.04 3.38
CA GLU A 97 -28.56 24.11 2.98
C GLU A 97 -28.81 24.03 1.46
N ASP A 98 -27.80 24.30 0.63
CA ASP A 98 -27.94 24.20 -0.83
C ASP A 98 -27.88 22.75 -1.33
N PHE A 99 -27.39 21.83 -0.49
CA PHE A 99 -27.36 20.41 -0.78
C PHE A 99 -28.69 19.78 -0.38
N THR A 100 -29.58 19.64 -1.37
CA THR A 100 -30.82 18.88 -1.23
C THR A 100 -30.55 17.41 -0.90
N ASP A 101 -31.58 16.65 -0.55
CA ASP A 101 -31.49 15.23 -0.25
C ASP A 101 -30.92 14.37 -1.41
N HIS A 102 -30.88 14.87 -2.64
CA HIS A 102 -30.34 14.17 -3.81
C HIS A 102 -28.95 14.64 -4.27
N ILE A 103 -28.30 15.57 -3.56
CA ILE A 103 -26.96 16.05 -3.95
C ILE A 103 -25.94 15.60 -2.91
N ASN A 104 -24.88 14.93 -3.35
CA ASN A 104 -23.77 14.57 -2.49
C ASN A 104 -22.99 15.83 -2.07
N PRO A 105 -22.90 16.18 -0.77
CA PRO A 105 -22.22 17.39 -0.34
C PRO A 105 -20.70 17.34 -0.54
N PHE A 106 -20.11 16.16 -0.75
CA PHE A 106 -18.67 16.02 -0.97
C PHE A 106 -18.25 16.20 -2.44
N THR A 107 -19.10 15.81 -3.38
CA THR A 107 -18.78 15.85 -4.82
C THR A 107 -19.61 16.88 -5.60
N GLY A 108 -20.74 17.32 -5.04
CA GLY A 108 -21.73 18.15 -5.73
C GLY A 108 -22.54 17.39 -6.78
N GLU A 109 -22.38 16.06 -6.87
CA GLU A 109 -23.07 15.24 -7.87
C GLU A 109 -24.50 14.93 -7.44
N TYR A 110 -25.40 14.89 -8.42
CA TYR A 110 -26.77 14.45 -8.24
C TYR A 110 -26.85 12.92 -8.19
N LEU A 111 -27.63 12.37 -7.26
CA LEU A 111 -27.85 10.94 -7.08
C LEU A 111 -29.32 10.59 -7.32
N ASP A 112 -29.60 9.66 -8.24
CA ASP A 112 -30.94 9.12 -8.45
C ASP A 112 -31.46 8.40 -7.19
N ASP A 113 -30.58 7.64 -6.53
CA ASP A 113 -30.83 7.00 -5.24
C ASP A 113 -30.02 7.69 -4.14
N ASN A 114 -30.72 8.33 -3.21
CA ASN A 114 -30.12 9.02 -2.08
C ASN A 114 -30.12 8.20 -0.77
N THR A 115 -30.44 6.91 -0.82
CA THR A 115 -30.53 6.06 0.38
C THR A 115 -29.23 6.09 1.20
N ASN A 116 -28.06 6.12 0.53
CA ASN A 116 -26.77 6.23 1.21
C ASN A 116 -26.52 7.61 1.83
N LEU A 117 -27.20 8.67 1.38
CA LEU A 117 -27.09 9.99 1.99
C LEU A 117 -27.83 10.08 3.35
N LEU A 118 -28.69 9.11 3.66
CA LEU A 118 -29.40 9.03 4.95
C LEU A 118 -28.56 8.44 6.10
N ARG A 119 -27.36 7.91 5.81
CA ARG A 119 -26.42 7.39 6.83
C ARG A 119 -25.31 8.39 7.13
N ARG A 120 -24.49 8.10 8.14
CA ARG A 120 -23.24 8.83 8.36
C ARG A 120 -22.21 8.46 7.28
N PRO A 121 -21.37 9.40 6.82
CA PRO A 121 -20.19 9.09 6.03
C PRO A 121 -19.26 8.12 6.75
N ILE A 122 -18.57 7.27 5.99
CA ILE A 122 -17.61 6.31 6.51
C ILE A 122 -16.22 6.70 6.03
N ALA A 123 -15.32 6.98 6.97
CA ALA A 123 -13.90 7.20 6.68
C ALA A 123 -13.10 5.92 6.89
N VAL A 124 -12.31 5.51 5.89
CA VAL A 124 -11.54 4.26 5.93
C VAL A 124 -10.08 4.53 5.63
N LYS A 125 -9.20 4.03 6.51
CA LYS A 125 -7.75 4.14 6.35
C LYS A 125 -7.20 2.99 5.50
N ILE A 126 -6.67 3.32 4.33
CA ILE A 126 -6.19 2.37 3.31
C ILE A 126 -4.68 2.52 3.12
N SER A 127 -3.98 1.41 2.96
CA SER A 127 -2.54 1.40 2.68
C SER A 127 -2.21 1.99 1.30
N ASN A 128 -1.13 2.78 1.24
CA ASN A 128 -0.46 3.17 0.00
C ASN A 128 1.01 2.69 -0.04
N SER A 129 1.30 1.54 0.59
CA SER A 129 2.61 0.89 0.52
C SER A 129 3.03 0.56 -0.92
N PRO A 130 4.30 0.18 -1.15
CA PRO A 130 4.80 -0.17 -2.48
C PRO A 130 3.95 -1.24 -3.20
N PRO A 131 3.93 -1.24 -4.55
CA PRO A 131 3.01 -2.05 -5.34
C PRO A 131 3.03 -3.54 -5.01
N GLU A 132 4.19 -4.05 -4.63
CA GLU A 132 4.45 -5.47 -4.37
C GLU A 132 3.60 -6.03 -3.21
N TRP A 133 3.07 -5.15 -2.34
CA TRP A 133 2.43 -5.56 -1.09
C TRP A 133 0.93 -5.27 -1.04
N VAL A 134 0.45 -4.21 -1.69
CA VAL A 134 -0.89 -3.67 -1.41
C VAL A 134 -1.66 -3.13 -2.61
N ARG A 135 -1.06 -3.08 -3.81
CA ARG A 135 -1.72 -2.53 -4.99
C ARG A 135 -2.14 -3.65 -5.96
N PRO A 136 -3.33 -3.55 -6.58
CA PRO A 136 -4.31 -2.45 -6.45
C PRO A 136 -5.12 -2.52 -5.14
N GLN A 137 -5.52 -1.35 -4.63
CA GLN A 137 -6.46 -1.24 -3.52
C GLN A 137 -7.88 -1.66 -3.94
N SER A 138 -8.62 -2.27 -3.02
CA SER A 138 -10.04 -2.62 -3.23
C SER A 138 -10.95 -1.44 -2.84
N GLY A 139 -11.95 -1.14 -3.67
CA GLY A 139 -13.03 -0.21 -3.36
C GLY A 139 -12.68 1.28 -3.36
N ILE A 140 -11.40 1.66 -3.44
CA ILE A 140 -10.97 3.07 -3.33
C ILE A 140 -11.56 3.98 -4.42
N GLY A 141 -11.83 3.45 -5.61
CA GLY A 141 -12.44 4.20 -6.71
C GLY A 141 -13.92 4.55 -6.50
N GLN A 142 -14.55 4.02 -5.45
CA GLN A 142 -15.94 4.34 -5.06
C GLN A 142 -16.01 5.37 -3.92
N ALA A 143 -14.86 5.92 -3.52
CA ALA A 143 -14.79 6.96 -2.51
C ALA A 143 -15.15 8.32 -3.11
N ASP A 144 -15.86 9.14 -2.34
CA ASP A 144 -16.21 10.51 -2.72
C ASP A 144 -15.02 11.46 -2.55
N LEU A 145 -14.24 11.26 -1.49
CA LEU A 145 -13.01 12.00 -1.21
C LEU A 145 -11.90 11.03 -0.82
N VAL A 146 -10.68 11.33 -1.26
CA VAL A 146 -9.49 10.57 -0.87
C VAL A 146 -8.40 11.55 -0.45
N PHE A 147 -8.02 11.48 0.82
CA PHE A 147 -6.90 12.25 1.36
C PHE A 147 -5.66 11.36 1.43
N GLU A 148 -4.54 11.83 0.92
CA GLU A 148 -3.24 11.18 1.12
C GLU A 148 -2.41 11.97 2.13
N HIS A 149 -1.84 11.27 3.11
CA HIS A 149 -0.88 11.89 4.02
C HIS A 149 0.23 10.93 4.42
N VAL A 150 1.35 11.50 4.85
CA VAL A 150 2.51 10.76 5.34
C VAL A 150 2.20 10.17 6.71
N THR A 151 2.54 8.88 6.93
CA THR A 151 2.19 8.19 8.19
C THR A 151 3.35 7.49 8.88
N GLU A 152 4.18 6.73 8.14
CA GLU A 152 5.27 5.91 8.69
C GLU A 152 6.53 6.17 7.87
N GLY A 153 7.38 7.09 8.34
CA GLY A 153 8.56 7.51 7.60
C GLY A 153 8.18 8.03 6.21
N PRO A 154 8.71 7.47 5.10
CA PRO A 154 8.39 7.91 3.75
C PRO A 154 7.09 7.31 3.18
N ILE A 155 6.34 6.50 3.95
CA ILE A 155 5.14 5.81 3.45
C ILE A 155 3.89 6.62 3.75
N THR A 156 3.08 6.85 2.71
CA THR A 156 1.78 7.48 2.80
C THR A 156 0.65 6.47 3.00
N ARG A 157 -0.49 6.97 3.46
CA ARG A 157 -1.76 6.21 3.53
C ARG A 157 -2.90 7.07 3.05
N PHE A 158 -3.90 6.44 2.47
CA PHE A 158 -5.13 7.10 2.08
C PHE A 158 -6.14 7.08 3.22
N THR A 159 -6.88 8.17 3.41
CA THR A 159 -8.17 8.16 4.10
C THR A 159 -9.24 8.41 3.06
N ALA A 160 -10.03 7.38 2.77
CA ALA A 160 -11.10 7.42 1.78
C ALA A 160 -12.44 7.59 2.48
N LEU A 161 -13.22 8.60 2.09
CA LEU A 161 -14.56 8.88 2.61
C LEU A 161 -15.61 8.32 1.65
N PHE A 162 -16.55 7.57 2.21
CA PHE A 162 -17.65 6.92 1.49
C PHE A 162 -18.98 7.42 2.02
N TYR A 163 -19.70 8.16 1.18
CA TYR A 163 -21.03 8.66 1.47
C TYR A 163 -22.04 8.29 0.39
N SER A 164 -21.78 8.59 -0.89
CA SER A 164 -22.71 8.25 -1.99
C SER A 164 -22.78 6.76 -2.29
N GLN A 165 -21.66 6.06 -2.14
CA GLN A 165 -21.51 4.65 -2.48
C GLN A 165 -20.99 3.84 -1.29
N THR A 166 -21.29 2.54 -1.31
CA THR A 166 -20.78 1.57 -0.34
C THR A 166 -20.09 0.44 -1.10
N PRO A 167 -18.75 0.33 -1.05
CA PRO A 167 -18.04 -0.73 -1.76
C PRO A 167 -18.31 -2.09 -1.12
N GLU A 168 -18.41 -3.14 -1.93
CA GLU A 168 -18.53 -4.53 -1.43
C GLU A 168 -17.27 -4.95 -0.65
N LYS A 169 -16.10 -4.49 -1.11
CA LYS A 169 -14.80 -4.80 -0.52
C LYS A 169 -13.92 -3.55 -0.47
N ILE A 170 -13.30 -3.32 0.69
CA ILE A 170 -12.40 -2.19 0.91
C ILE A 170 -11.10 -2.59 1.61
N GLY A 171 -9.98 -2.04 1.16
CA GLY A 171 -8.68 -2.22 1.81
C GLY A 171 -7.49 -2.19 0.83
N PRO A 172 -6.27 -2.53 1.32
CA PRO A 172 -5.98 -3.08 2.66
C PRO A 172 -6.10 -2.04 3.79
N ILE A 173 -6.81 -2.40 4.87
CA ILE A 173 -7.02 -1.53 6.04
C ILE A 173 -5.73 -1.34 6.84
N ARG A 174 -5.52 -0.14 7.38
CA ARG A 174 -4.37 0.21 8.23
C ARG A 174 -4.80 1.05 9.42
N SER A 175 -3.88 1.19 10.39
CA SER A 175 -4.11 2.01 11.58
C SER A 175 -4.33 3.47 11.22
N ALA A 176 -5.34 4.07 11.85
CA ALA A 176 -5.58 5.50 11.83
C ALA A 176 -4.43 6.28 12.51
N ARG A 177 -4.43 7.59 12.31
CA ARG A 177 -3.55 8.60 12.89
C ARG A 177 -4.39 9.76 13.40
N LEU A 178 -3.83 10.56 14.30
CA LEU A 178 -4.55 11.70 14.88
C LEU A 178 -5.03 12.70 13.82
N ILE A 179 -4.25 12.93 12.76
CA ILE A 179 -4.68 13.77 11.63
C ILE A 179 -5.97 13.29 10.96
N ASP A 180 -6.35 12.00 11.08
CA ASP A 180 -7.59 11.49 10.50
C ASP A 180 -8.84 12.03 11.22
N VAL A 181 -8.72 12.58 12.44
CA VAL A 181 -9.83 13.25 13.15
C VAL A 181 -10.02 14.71 12.72
N GLU A 182 -9.03 15.27 12.02
CA GLU A 182 -9.05 16.65 11.53
C GLU A 182 -9.57 16.74 10.09
N LEU A 183 -9.95 15.60 9.50
CA LEU A 183 -10.56 15.57 8.17
C LEU A 183 -12.00 16.12 8.23
N PRO A 184 -12.42 16.87 7.20
CA PRO A 184 -13.71 17.55 7.16
C PRO A 184 -14.92 16.60 7.17
#